data_AF-A0A9N9T396-F1
#
_entry.id   AF-A0A9N9T396-F1
#
_cell.length_a   1.000
_cell.length_b   1.000
_cell.length_c   1.000
_cell.angle_alpha   90.00
_cell.angle_beta   90.00
_cell.angle_gamma   90.00
#
_symmetry.space_group_name_H-M   'P 1'
#
loop_
_entity.id
_entity.type
_entity.pdbx_description
1 polymer ?
#
loop_
_entity_poly.entity_id
_entity_poly.type
_entity_poly.pdbx_seq_one_letter_code
_entity_poly.pdbx_strand_id
1 'polypeptide(L)'
;MQKKWIQIIDCIIQILQLINDAAQCQSVPVTVTTTIIQKVSDAHYIAVFQRLRRCALITDKSILDSEKEHLTLAFYPPENGKPLVKIIELGCLTGTCPKPLNVVHLLAKQGTTPQEDFSSVINSLFEQNEETNMENKQKPSMLWSMYFSLPDTNNADLTEGFPDNVFVCSGPDTDLDYDYSVKKAEEMFRQIYPDLDFLPRAPDPEEIVIGE
;
A
#
# COMPACT_ATOMS: atom_id res chain seq x y z
N MET A 1 -19.04 -8.85 23.12
CA MET A 1 -18.00 -9.26 22.14
C MET A 1 -18.51 -9.57 20.73
N GLN A 2 -19.83 -9.69 20.47
CA GLN A 2 -20.37 -9.99 19.14
C GLN A 2 -20.54 -8.80 18.18
N LYS A 3 -20.49 -7.54 18.66
CA LYS A 3 -20.79 -6.36 17.82
C LYS A 3 -19.64 -5.91 16.89
N LYS A 4 -18.39 -6.30 17.16
CA LYS A 4 -17.21 -5.91 16.33
C LYS A 4 -17.07 -6.71 15.04
N TRP A 5 -17.61 -7.93 14.98
CA TRP A 5 -17.54 -8.80 13.80
C TRP A 5 -18.50 -8.37 12.69
N ILE A 6 -19.65 -7.80 13.05
CA ILE A 6 -20.64 -7.29 12.09
C ILE A 6 -20.07 -6.13 11.26
N GLN A 7 -19.35 -5.20 11.91
CA GLN A 7 -18.75 -4.05 11.21
C GLN A 7 -17.63 -4.43 10.23
N ILE A 8 -16.88 -5.52 10.49
CA ILE A 8 -15.83 -6.00 9.57
C ILE A 8 -16.46 -6.66 8.35
N ILE A 9 -17.53 -7.43 8.54
CA ILE A 9 -18.28 -8.05 7.43
C ILE A 9 -18.92 -6.98 6.55
N ASP A 10 -19.48 -5.93 7.15
CA ASP A 10 -20.09 -4.81 6.40
C ASP A 10 -19.04 -4.06 5.56
N CYS A 11 -17.82 -3.90 6.08
CA CYS A 11 -16.73 -3.24 5.37
C CYS A 11 -16.21 -4.08 4.19
N ILE A 12 -16.12 -5.41 4.35
CA ILE A 12 -15.77 -6.34 3.28
C ILE A 12 -16.87 -6.35 2.19
N ILE A 13 -18.14 -6.33 2.59
CA ILE A 13 -19.27 -6.26 1.66
C ILE A 13 -19.24 -4.96 0.86
N GLN A 14 -18.94 -3.82 1.50
CA GLN A 14 -18.81 -2.53 0.82
C GLN A 14 -17.64 -2.48 -0.15
N ILE A 15 -16.48 -3.07 0.20
CA ILE A 15 -15.33 -3.17 -0.71
C ILE A 15 -15.66 -4.07 -1.92
N LEU A 16 -16.34 -5.20 -1.69
CA LEU A 16 -16.78 -6.10 -2.76
C LEU A 16 -17.82 -5.44 -3.67
N GLN A 17 -18.71 -4.62 -3.12
CA GLN A 17 -19.67 -3.83 -3.89
C GLN A 17 -18.98 -2.75 -4.73
N LEU A 18 -18.01 -2.02 -4.18
CA LEU A 18 -17.23 -1.03 -4.92
C LEU A 18 -16.44 -1.63 -6.09
N ILE A 19 -15.89 -2.83 -5.92
CA ILE A 19 -15.19 -3.57 -6.98
C ILE A 19 -16.19 -4.00 -8.07
N ASN A 20 -17.38 -4.43 -7.68
CA ASN A 20 -18.44 -4.84 -8.62
C ASN A 20 -19.04 -3.63 -9.38
N ASP A 21 -19.18 -2.48 -8.73
CA ASP A 21 -19.69 -1.25 -9.33
C ASP A 21 -18.66 -0.66 -10.31
N ALA A 22 -17.37 -0.72 -9.98
CA ALA A 22 -16.28 -0.36 -10.90
C ALA A 22 -16.25 -1.26 -12.15
N ALA A 23 -16.59 -2.54 -12.00
CA ALA A 23 -16.70 -3.49 -13.12
C ALA A 23 -17.91 -3.22 -14.03
N GLN A 24 -18.99 -2.61 -13.53
CA GLN A 24 -20.15 -2.24 -14.36
C GLN A 24 -19.93 -0.96 -15.19
N CYS A 25 -18.98 -0.10 -14.81
CA CYS A 25 -18.66 1.12 -15.54
C CYS A 25 -17.91 0.88 -16.86
N GLN A 26 -17.42 -0.33 -17.12
CA GLN A 26 -16.80 -0.70 -18.39
C GLN A 26 -17.68 -1.78 -19.03
N SER A 27 -18.22 -1.51 -20.22
CA SER A 27 -19.03 -2.44 -21.00
C SER A 27 -18.19 -3.60 -21.58
N VAL A 28 -17.52 -4.34 -20.71
CA VAL A 28 -16.79 -5.57 -20.98
C VAL A 28 -17.32 -6.59 -19.97
N PRO A 29 -17.77 -7.79 -20.39
CA PRO A 29 -18.23 -8.80 -19.46
C PRO A 29 -17.03 -9.36 -18.69
N VAL A 30 -16.69 -8.71 -17.57
CA VAL A 30 -15.65 -9.17 -16.64
C VAL A 30 -16.23 -10.34 -15.84
N THR A 31 -16.28 -11.51 -16.47
CA THR A 31 -16.40 -12.79 -15.76
C THR A 31 -15.03 -13.12 -15.18
N VAL A 32 -14.50 -12.25 -14.32
CA VAL A 32 -13.33 -12.56 -13.47
C VAL A 32 -13.87 -13.51 -12.41
N THR A 33 -13.85 -14.75 -12.82
CA THR A 33 -14.48 -15.87 -12.14
C THR A 33 -13.78 -16.03 -10.79
N THR A 34 -14.55 -15.88 -9.72
CA THR A 34 -14.21 -16.21 -8.32
C THR A 34 -13.46 -17.54 -8.17
N THR A 35 -13.59 -18.46 -9.14
CA THR A 35 -12.84 -19.72 -9.28
C THR A 35 -11.32 -19.58 -9.28
N ILE A 36 -10.74 -18.48 -9.81
CA ILE A 36 -9.27 -18.31 -9.80
C ILE A 36 -8.79 -17.99 -8.37
N ILE A 37 -9.51 -17.13 -7.65
CA ILE A 37 -9.18 -16.79 -6.25
C ILE A 37 -9.32 -18.03 -5.35
N GLN A 38 -10.31 -18.87 -5.63
CA GLN A 38 -10.59 -20.06 -4.82
C GLN A 38 -9.63 -21.24 -5.06
N LYS A 39 -8.89 -21.27 -6.18
CA LYS A 39 -7.73 -22.17 -6.35
C LYS A 39 -6.44 -21.61 -5.72
N VAL A 40 -6.39 -20.29 -5.50
CA VAL A 40 -5.26 -19.57 -4.89
C VAL A 40 -5.35 -19.55 -3.34
N SER A 41 -6.50 -19.86 -2.77
CA SER A 41 -6.68 -20.13 -1.34
C SER A 41 -6.85 -21.65 -1.17
N ASP A 42 -6.07 -22.35 -0.34
CA ASP A 42 -6.22 -22.23 1.10
C ASP A 42 -4.92 -22.53 1.87
N ALA A 43 -4.56 -21.60 2.75
CA ALA A 43 -3.65 -21.73 3.88
C ALA A 43 -2.17 -22.09 3.64
N HIS A 44 -1.81 -22.85 2.61
CA HIS A 44 -0.43 -23.30 2.39
C HIS A 44 0.44 -22.25 1.69
N TYR A 45 -0.08 -21.54 0.69
CA TYR A 45 0.67 -20.50 -0.04
C TYR A 45 0.91 -19.23 0.80
N ILE A 46 -0.02 -18.87 1.69
CA ILE A 46 0.06 -17.63 2.50
C ILE A 46 1.13 -17.75 3.61
N ALA A 47 1.51 -18.96 4.01
CA ALA A 47 2.50 -19.21 5.07
C ALA A 47 3.96 -19.19 4.59
N VAL A 48 4.21 -19.25 3.28
CA VAL A 48 5.58 -19.37 2.72
C VAL A 48 6.19 -18.01 2.39
N PHE A 49 5.36 -17.02 2.06
CA PHE A 49 5.86 -15.71 1.66
C PHE A 49 6.31 -14.89 2.86
N GLN A 50 7.48 -14.27 2.71
CA GLN A 50 7.84 -13.12 3.53
C GLN A 50 6.67 -12.14 3.49
N ARG A 51 6.34 -11.52 4.62
CA ARG A 51 5.24 -10.55 4.68
C ARG A 51 5.79 -9.16 4.85
N LEU A 52 5.05 -8.17 4.36
CA LEU A 52 5.26 -6.77 4.61
C LEU A 52 4.22 -6.29 5.62
N ARG A 53 4.64 -5.46 6.56
CA ARG A 53 3.76 -4.81 7.53
C ARG A 53 3.61 -3.36 7.13
N ARG A 54 2.37 -2.87 7.18
CA ARG A 54 2.06 -1.46 6.97
C ARG A 54 1.17 -0.96 8.09
N CYS A 55 1.41 0.28 8.48
CA CYS A 55 0.54 1.03 9.36
C CYS A 55 0.20 2.36 8.70
N ALA A 56 -1.08 2.74 8.74
CA ALA A 56 -1.54 4.06 8.35
C ALA A 56 -2.10 4.76 9.59
N LEU A 57 -1.64 5.98 9.84
CA LEU A 57 -2.02 6.81 10.97
C LEU A 57 -2.62 8.12 10.47
N ILE A 58 -3.59 8.65 11.20
CA ILE A 58 -4.04 10.03 11.07
C ILE A 58 -3.63 10.77 12.34
N THR A 59 -2.91 11.87 12.20
CA THR A 59 -2.43 12.69 13.32
C THR A 59 -2.94 14.12 13.25
N ASP A 60 -3.00 14.78 14.40
CA ASP A 60 -3.44 16.16 14.56
C ASP A 60 -2.36 17.21 14.22
N LYS A 61 -1.09 16.80 14.15
CA LYS A 61 0.05 17.62 13.73
C LYS A 61 1.19 16.78 13.16
N SER A 62 2.21 17.44 12.63
CA SER A 62 3.41 16.79 12.08
C SER A 62 4.34 16.27 13.18
N ILE A 63 5.03 15.17 12.90
CA ILE A 63 6.12 14.58 13.69
C ILE A 63 7.26 15.59 13.86
N LEU A 64 7.53 16.41 12.84
CA LEU A 64 8.55 17.45 12.83
C LEU A 64 7.92 18.80 12.52
N ASP A 65 7.72 19.62 13.54
CA ASP A 65 7.07 20.93 13.39
C ASP A 65 7.88 21.84 12.46
N SER A 66 7.36 22.08 11.25
CA SER A 66 7.98 22.91 10.22
C SER A 66 6.91 23.51 9.31
N GLU A 67 6.90 24.83 9.18
CA GLU A 67 5.95 25.52 8.30
C GLU A 67 6.22 25.30 6.80
N LYS A 68 7.40 24.76 6.45
CA LYS A 68 7.82 24.55 5.05
C LYS A 68 7.77 23.09 4.62
N GLU A 69 7.71 22.16 5.57
CA GLU A 69 7.76 20.73 5.29
C GLU A 69 6.37 20.12 5.50
N HIS A 70 5.77 19.67 4.39
CA HIS A 70 4.48 18.96 4.39
C HIS A 70 4.62 17.51 3.90
N LEU A 71 5.85 17.07 3.65
CA LEU A 71 6.21 15.72 3.24
C LEU A 71 7.51 15.38 3.96
N THR A 72 7.47 14.36 4.81
CA THR A 72 8.66 13.91 5.54
C THR A 72 8.92 12.45 5.23
N LEU A 73 10.15 12.13 4.86
CA LEU A 73 10.64 10.75 4.76
C LEU A 73 11.67 10.54 5.87
N ALA A 74 11.42 9.58 6.76
CA ALA A 74 12.32 9.24 7.84
C ALA A 74 12.53 7.72 7.94
N PHE A 75 13.67 7.35 8.53
CA PHE A 75 14.02 5.95 8.80
C PHE A 75 14.22 5.78 10.30
N TYR A 76 13.37 4.97 10.92
CA TYR A 76 13.52 4.63 12.33
C TYR A 76 14.43 3.40 12.45
N PRO A 77 15.54 3.51 13.21
CA PRO A 77 16.57 2.47 13.24
C PRO A 77 16.06 1.15 13.84
N PRO A 78 16.67 0.01 13.47
CA PRO A 78 16.38 -1.28 14.09
C PRO A 78 16.68 -1.28 15.59
N GLU A 79 15.78 -1.83 16.42
CA GLU A 79 15.96 -1.96 17.87
C GLU A 79 15.60 -3.37 18.34
N ASN A 80 16.43 -4.02 19.17
CA ASN A 80 16.12 -5.29 19.83
C ASN A 80 15.52 -6.39 18.91
N GLY A 81 16.07 -6.55 17.70
CA GLY A 81 15.59 -7.54 16.74
C GLY A 81 14.37 -7.11 15.90
N LYS A 82 13.84 -5.90 16.09
CA LYS A 82 12.87 -5.28 15.18
C LYS A 82 13.59 -4.71 13.95
N PRO A 83 12.97 -4.72 12.75
CA PRO A 83 13.60 -4.21 11.54
C PRO A 83 13.61 -2.68 11.51
N LEU A 84 14.34 -2.16 10.52
CA LEU A 84 14.23 -0.77 10.08
C LEU A 84 12.77 -0.46 9.69
N VAL A 85 12.25 0.69 10.12
CA VAL A 85 10.92 1.17 9.73
C VAL A 85 11.07 2.41 8.87
N LYS A 86 10.50 2.36 7.65
CA LYS A 86 10.35 3.53 6.79
C LYS A 86 9.10 4.31 7.22
N ILE A 87 9.23 5.62 7.36
CA ILE A 87 8.17 6.54 7.78
C ILE A 87 7.95 7.55 6.67
N ILE A 88 6.73 7.65 6.16
CA ILE A 88 6.32 8.67 5.19
C ILE A 88 5.18 9.46 5.83
N GLU A 89 5.44 10.72 6.15
CA GLU A 89 4.43 11.65 6.62
C GLU A 89 3.98 12.55 5.47
N LEU A 90 2.68 12.73 5.35
CA LEU A 90 1.99 13.46 4.30
C LEU A 90 1.04 14.46 4.96
N GLY A 91 1.37 15.74 4.88
CA GLY A 91 0.52 16.83 5.33
C GLY A 91 -0.48 17.27 4.27
N CYS A 92 -1.42 18.13 4.65
CA CYS A 92 -2.54 18.52 3.78
C CYS A 92 -2.19 19.05 2.37
N LEU A 93 -1.00 19.64 2.18
CA LEU A 93 -0.59 20.18 0.87
C LEU A 93 -0.23 19.10 -0.15
N THR A 94 -0.06 17.84 0.26
CA THR A 94 0.10 16.70 -0.64
C THR A 94 -1.24 16.27 -1.28
N GLY A 95 -2.37 16.81 -0.80
CA GLY A 95 -3.71 16.43 -1.22
C GLY A 95 -4.24 15.14 -0.61
N THR A 96 -3.56 14.56 0.41
CA THR A 96 -3.96 13.28 1.02
C THR A 96 -4.89 13.42 2.22
N CYS A 97 -5.01 14.60 2.82
CA CYS A 97 -5.87 14.84 3.99
C CYS A 97 -6.25 16.34 4.14
N PRO A 98 -7.37 16.67 4.82
CA PRO A 98 -7.75 18.05 5.11
C PRO A 98 -6.92 18.65 6.26
N LYS A 99 -6.83 19.98 6.35
CA LYS A 99 -6.26 20.67 7.52
C LYS A 99 -7.11 20.42 8.79
N PRO A 100 -6.50 20.29 9.99
CA PRO A 100 -5.06 20.35 10.29
C PRO A 100 -4.37 18.96 10.28
N LEU A 101 -4.94 17.96 9.61
CA LEU A 101 -4.51 16.57 9.74
C LEU A 101 -3.26 16.25 8.92
N ASN A 102 -2.57 15.20 9.34
CA ASN A 102 -1.49 14.55 8.58
C ASN A 102 -1.76 13.05 8.49
N VAL A 103 -1.30 12.43 7.41
CA VAL A 103 -1.32 10.98 7.20
C VAL A 103 0.10 10.46 7.34
N VAL A 104 0.32 9.45 8.18
CA VAL A 104 1.63 8.82 8.33
C VAL A 104 1.57 7.35 7.94
N HIS A 105 2.44 6.94 7.04
CA HIS A 105 2.66 5.54 6.68
C HIS A 105 3.92 5.00 7.33
N LEU A 106 3.80 3.86 8.01
CA LEU A 106 4.93 3.08 8.50
C LEU A 106 5.03 1.80 7.67
N LEU A 107 6.22 1.47 7.17
CA LEU A 107 6.48 0.30 6.35
C LEU A 107 7.71 -0.46 6.85
N ALA A 108 7.61 -1.79 6.93
CA ALA A 108 8.74 -2.67 7.22
C ALA A 108 8.51 -4.11 6.72
N LYS A 109 9.57 -4.92 6.66
CA LYS A 109 9.45 -6.38 6.47
C LYS A 109 8.93 -7.02 7.74
N GLN A 110 7.85 -7.79 7.71
CA GLN A 110 7.20 -8.37 8.89
C GLN A 110 8.06 -9.43 9.59
N GLY A 111 8.01 -9.43 10.93
CA GLY A 111 8.74 -10.36 11.80
C GLY A 111 7.80 -11.00 12.81
N THR A 112 6.92 -10.20 13.42
CA THR A 112 5.85 -10.70 14.30
C THR A 112 4.50 -10.19 13.77
N THR A 113 3.70 -9.51 14.60
CA THR A 113 2.48 -8.82 14.17
C THR A 113 2.77 -7.35 13.88
N PRO A 114 2.09 -6.70 12.91
CA PRO A 114 2.31 -5.28 12.62
C PRO A 114 2.25 -4.35 13.85
N GLN A 115 1.39 -4.65 14.82
CA GLN A 115 1.23 -3.87 16.05
C GLN A 115 2.47 -3.95 16.95
N GLU A 116 2.98 -5.15 17.22
CA GLU A 116 4.20 -5.36 18.02
C GLU A 116 5.42 -4.77 17.32
N ASP A 117 5.44 -4.96 16.01
CA ASP A 117 6.47 -4.56 15.10
C ASP A 117 6.65 -3.04 15.01
N PHE A 118 5.57 -2.26 15.09
CA PHE A 118 5.61 -0.79 15.08
C PHE A 118 5.56 -0.15 16.47
N SER A 119 5.35 -0.93 17.54
CA SER A 119 5.19 -0.39 18.90
C SER A 119 6.33 0.53 19.37
N SER A 120 7.59 0.24 19.02
CA SER A 120 8.73 1.10 19.39
C SER A 120 8.62 2.48 18.74
N VAL A 121 8.33 2.51 17.43
CA VAL A 121 8.15 3.74 16.66
C VAL A 121 6.96 4.53 17.18
N ILE A 122 5.84 3.84 17.42
CA ILE A 122 4.61 4.47 17.90
C ILE A 122 4.85 5.13 19.27
N ASN A 123 5.44 4.41 20.22
CA ASN A 123 5.71 4.91 21.57
C ASN A 123 6.74 6.05 21.57
N SER A 124 7.70 6.02 20.64
CA SER A 124 8.73 7.03 20.52
C SER A 124 8.22 8.32 19.88
N LEU A 125 7.39 8.24 18.84
CA LEU A 125 7.05 9.40 18.00
C LEU A 125 5.65 9.98 18.26
N PHE A 126 4.71 9.20 18.81
CA PHE A 126 3.32 9.63 18.96
C PHE A 126 2.85 9.57 20.41
N GLU A 127 1.82 10.35 20.70
CA GLU A 127 1.18 10.38 22.01
C GLU A 127 0.09 9.31 22.11
N GLN A 128 0.11 8.53 23.20
CA GLN A 128 -0.80 7.40 23.39
C GLN A 128 -2.05 7.71 24.24
N ASN A 129 -2.05 8.81 24.99
CA ASN A 129 -3.11 9.15 25.94
C ASN A 129 -3.58 10.60 25.79
N GLU A 130 -4.88 10.84 25.99
CA GLU A 130 -5.48 12.17 26.01
C GLU A 130 -5.29 12.91 27.36
N GLU A 131 -4.83 12.21 28.40
CA GLU A 131 -4.73 12.72 29.77
C GLU A 131 -3.41 13.42 30.11
N THR A 132 -2.45 13.48 29.19
CA THR A 132 -1.23 14.28 29.38
C THR A 132 -1.61 15.76 29.38
N ASN A 133 -1.28 16.45 30.47
CA ASN A 133 -1.52 17.89 30.67
C ASN A 133 -1.32 18.69 29.38
N MET A 134 -2.40 19.36 28.94
CA MET A 134 -2.52 20.08 27.65
C MET A 134 -1.42 21.12 27.40
N GLU A 135 -0.68 21.52 28.42
CA GLU A 135 0.37 22.53 28.35
C GLU A 135 1.72 22.00 27.84
N ASN A 136 1.92 20.68 27.69
CA ASN A 136 3.21 20.07 27.30
C ASN A 136 3.13 18.99 26.19
N LYS A 137 2.10 19.00 25.34
CA LYS A 137 2.01 18.05 24.20
C LYS A 137 3.05 18.31 23.12
N GLN A 138 4.23 17.71 23.24
CA GLN A 138 5.31 17.83 22.25
C GLN A 138 5.08 16.93 21.03
N LYS A 139 4.54 15.71 21.21
CA LYS A 139 4.35 14.72 20.14
C LYS A 139 2.95 14.83 19.49
N PRO A 140 2.76 14.37 18.24
CA PRO A 140 1.43 14.31 17.62
C PRO A 140 0.52 13.30 18.30
N SER A 141 -0.78 13.64 18.42
CA SER A 141 -1.81 12.69 18.85
C SER A 141 -2.23 11.83 17.67
N MET A 142 -2.33 10.51 17.90
CA MET A 142 -2.83 9.56 16.92
C MET A 142 -4.36 9.49 17.00
N LEU A 143 -5.04 10.12 16.06
CA LEU A 143 -6.51 10.19 16.00
C LEU A 143 -7.12 8.90 15.46
N TRP A 144 -6.39 8.23 14.56
CA TRP A 144 -6.80 6.97 13.97
C TRP A 144 -5.58 6.15 13.58
N SER A 145 -5.71 4.83 13.62
CA SER A 145 -4.68 3.90 13.16
C SER A 145 -5.26 2.64 12.55
N MET A 146 -4.56 2.13 11.54
CA MET A 146 -4.80 0.82 10.94
C MET A 146 -3.49 0.09 10.72
N TYR A 147 -3.49 -1.19 11.06
CA TYR A 147 -2.34 -2.07 11.02
C TYR A 147 -2.70 -3.29 10.19
N PHE A 148 -1.88 -3.62 9.19
CA PHE A 148 -2.16 -4.75 8.31
C PHE A 148 -0.89 -5.34 7.73
N SER A 149 -1.04 -6.56 7.21
CA SER A 149 0.04 -7.36 6.63
C SER A 149 -0.28 -7.71 5.18
N LEU A 150 0.68 -7.53 4.29
CA LEU A 150 0.60 -7.91 2.89
C LEU A 150 1.60 -9.05 2.60
N PRO A 151 1.29 -10.00 1.71
CA PRO A 151 2.30 -10.93 1.21
C PRO A 151 3.33 -10.18 0.34
N ASP A 152 4.62 -10.47 0.54
CA ASP A 152 5.69 -10.04 -0.36
C ASP A 152 5.89 -11.13 -1.43
N THR A 153 5.39 -10.86 -2.64
CA THR A 153 5.45 -11.82 -3.75
C THR A 153 6.52 -11.48 -4.77
N ASN A 154 7.39 -10.50 -4.50
CA ASN A 154 8.36 -10.01 -5.49
C ASN A 154 9.51 -10.99 -5.77
N ASN A 155 9.81 -11.88 -4.82
CA ASN A 155 10.84 -12.92 -5.00
C ASN A 155 10.25 -14.31 -5.30
N ALA A 156 8.93 -14.39 -5.52
CA ALA A 156 8.25 -15.63 -5.77
C ALA A 156 8.11 -15.87 -7.27
N ASP A 157 8.31 -17.12 -7.71
CA ASP A 157 7.81 -17.53 -9.02
C ASP A 157 6.31 -17.76 -8.91
N LEU A 158 5.54 -16.83 -9.47
CA LEU A 158 4.08 -16.88 -9.47
C LEU A 158 3.52 -17.54 -10.74
N THR A 159 4.39 -17.98 -11.65
CA THR A 159 4.00 -18.54 -12.95
C THR A 159 3.78 -20.05 -12.90
N GLU A 160 4.21 -20.71 -11.82
CA GLU A 160 4.02 -22.16 -11.64
C GLU A 160 2.54 -22.54 -11.69
N GLY A 161 2.19 -23.47 -12.59
CA GLY A 161 0.83 -23.96 -12.77
C GLY A 161 -0.05 -23.14 -13.71
N PHE A 162 0.47 -22.05 -14.28
CA PHE A 162 -0.21 -21.29 -15.33
C PHE A 162 0.27 -21.67 -16.73
N PRO A 163 -0.60 -21.59 -17.75
CA PRO A 163 -0.18 -21.68 -19.15
C PRO A 163 0.72 -20.52 -19.58
N ASP A 164 1.57 -20.73 -20.60
CA ASP A 164 2.56 -19.75 -21.09
C ASP A 164 1.99 -18.40 -21.53
N ASN A 165 0.69 -18.33 -21.84
CA ASN A 165 0.01 -17.10 -22.26
C ASN A 165 -0.69 -16.36 -21.10
N VAL A 166 -0.39 -16.74 -19.85
CA VAL A 166 -0.88 -16.06 -18.64
C VAL A 166 0.30 -15.39 -17.95
N PHE A 167 0.24 -14.06 -17.88
CA PHE A 167 1.25 -13.25 -17.20
C PHE A 167 0.77 -12.90 -15.79
N VAL A 168 1.66 -13.04 -14.80
CA VAL A 168 1.35 -12.79 -13.39
C VAL A 168 2.22 -11.67 -12.86
N CYS A 169 1.58 -10.65 -12.27
CA CYS A 169 2.26 -9.54 -11.63
C CYS A 169 2.45 -9.81 -10.13
N SER A 170 3.60 -9.40 -9.59
CA SER A 170 3.80 -9.39 -8.14
C SER A 170 3.08 -8.21 -7.48
N GLY A 171 2.95 -8.29 -6.15
CA GLY A 171 2.39 -7.24 -5.32
C GLY A 171 3.39 -6.15 -4.99
N PRO A 172 3.01 -5.15 -4.18
CA PRO A 172 3.90 -4.06 -3.80
C PRO A 172 5.04 -4.56 -2.91
N ASP A 173 6.21 -3.95 -3.06
CA ASP A 173 7.36 -4.15 -2.18
C ASP A 173 7.42 -3.08 -1.06
N THR A 174 8.59 -2.97 -0.43
CA THR A 174 8.89 -1.94 0.59
C THR A 174 9.61 -0.72 0.05
N ASP A 175 9.95 -0.70 -1.23
CA ASP A 175 10.74 0.36 -1.84
C ASP A 175 9.89 1.61 -2.09
N LEU A 176 10.58 2.73 -2.27
CA LEU A 176 9.95 4.06 -2.38
C LEU A 176 9.75 4.47 -3.83
N ASP A 177 10.47 3.81 -4.74
CA ASP A 177 10.37 3.99 -6.18
C ASP A 177 9.51 2.89 -6.80
N TYR A 178 9.45 2.90 -8.13
CA TYR A 178 8.70 1.94 -8.92
C TYR A 178 9.60 1.12 -9.85
N ASP A 179 10.92 1.16 -9.66
CA ASP A 179 11.89 0.60 -10.62
C ASP A 179 11.65 -0.89 -10.84
N TYR A 180 11.40 -1.63 -9.75
CA TYR A 180 11.09 -3.05 -9.81
C TYR A 180 9.81 -3.32 -10.61
N SER A 181 8.73 -2.56 -10.36
CA SER A 181 7.45 -2.71 -11.06
C SER A 181 7.56 -2.35 -12.54
N VAL A 182 8.26 -1.26 -12.87
CA VAL A 182 8.51 -0.83 -14.26
C VAL A 182 9.31 -1.87 -15.01
N LYS A 183 10.37 -2.40 -14.40
CA LYS A 183 11.19 -3.47 -14.98
C LYS A 183 10.36 -4.73 -15.28
N LYS A 184 9.51 -5.15 -14.34
CA LYS A 184 8.62 -6.31 -14.54
C LYS A 184 7.61 -6.07 -15.67
N ALA A 185 7.04 -4.87 -15.75
CA ALA A 185 6.15 -4.48 -16.83
C ALA A 185 6.86 -4.53 -18.19
N GLU A 186 8.11 -4.04 -18.27
CA GLU A 186 8.92 -4.11 -19.49
C GLU A 186 9.24 -5.55 -19.90
N GLU A 187 9.65 -6.40 -18.95
CA GLU A 187 9.94 -7.82 -19.18
C GLU A 187 8.71 -8.55 -19.76
N MET A 188 7.51 -8.27 -19.24
CA MET A 188 6.26 -8.83 -19.77
C MET A 188 5.90 -8.24 -21.13
N PHE A 189 6.05 -6.93 -21.32
CA PHE A 189 5.76 -6.26 -22.59
C PHE A 189 6.60 -6.84 -23.73
N ARG A 190 7.91 -7.05 -23.51
CA ARG A 190 8.82 -7.60 -24.52
C ARG A 190 8.51 -9.07 -24.88
N GLN A 191 7.91 -9.83 -23.97
CA GLN A 191 7.45 -11.18 -24.29
C GLN A 191 6.21 -11.18 -25.19
N ILE A 192 5.33 -10.19 -25.03
CA ILE A 192 4.09 -10.07 -25.80
C ILE A 192 4.36 -9.37 -27.15
N TYR A 193 5.21 -8.34 -27.15
CA TYR A 193 5.52 -7.46 -28.28
C TYR A 193 7.04 -7.28 -28.44
N PRO A 194 7.77 -8.28 -28.95
CA PRO A 194 9.23 -8.25 -29.01
C PRO A 194 9.80 -7.14 -29.92
N ASP A 195 9.03 -6.75 -30.93
CA ASP A 195 9.46 -5.79 -31.97
C ASP A 195 8.97 -4.35 -31.71
N LEU A 196 8.25 -4.11 -30.61
CA LEU A 196 7.75 -2.77 -30.26
C LEU A 196 8.62 -2.14 -29.15
N ASP A 197 8.68 -0.81 -29.17
CA ASP A 197 9.31 -0.04 -28.10
C ASP A 197 8.42 0.01 -26.87
N PHE A 198 9.04 -0.11 -25.69
CA PHE A 198 8.34 0.00 -24.41
C PHE A 198 8.16 1.47 -24.03
N LEU A 199 6.90 1.88 -23.82
CA LEU A 199 6.50 3.26 -23.48
C LEU A 199 7.08 4.34 -24.43
N PRO A 200 6.79 4.25 -25.75
CA PRO A 200 7.20 5.29 -26.69
C PRO A 200 6.49 6.61 -26.36
N ARG A 201 7.10 7.73 -26.75
CA ARG A 201 6.46 9.05 -26.61
C ARG A 201 5.14 9.03 -27.37
N ALA A 202 4.07 9.46 -26.72
CA ALA A 202 2.84 9.75 -27.45
C ALA A 202 3.12 10.90 -28.44
N PRO A 203 2.67 10.80 -29.71
CA PRO A 203 2.79 11.91 -30.64
C PRO A 203 2.05 13.13 -30.09
N ASP A 204 2.63 14.32 -30.25
CA ASP A 204 1.95 15.53 -29.80
C ASP A 204 0.69 15.75 -30.65
N PRO A 205 -0.39 16.35 -30.10
CA PRO A 205 -1.63 16.56 -30.85
C PRO A 205 -1.46 17.32 -32.17
N GLU A 206 -0.45 18.19 -32.23
CA GLU A 206 -0.09 18.99 -33.42
C GLU A 206 0.63 18.16 -34.49
N GLU A 207 1.22 17.02 -34.13
CA GLU A 207 1.88 16.07 -35.04
C GLU A 207 0.87 15.09 -35.69
N ILE A 208 -0.38 15.06 -35.20
CA ILE A 208 -1.43 14.18 -35.71
C ILE A 208 -2.10 14.83 -36.92
N VAL A 209 -1.74 14.41 -38.13
CA VAL A 209 -2.45 14.83 -39.35
C VAL A 209 -3.82 14.14 -39.39
N ILE A 210 -4.88 14.89 -39.12
CA ILE A 210 -6.27 14.44 -39.35
C ILE A 210 -6.55 14.71 -40.84
N GLY A 211 -6.68 13.65 -41.64
CA GLY A 211 -6.97 13.79 -43.08
C GLY A 211 -8.28 14.54 -43.36
N GLU A 212 -8.33 15.25 -44.49
CA GLU A 212 -9.57 15.80 -45.08
C GLU A 212 -10.53 14.70 -45.57
#